data_AF-A0A9D4H847-F1
#
_entry.id   AF-A0A9D4H847-F1
#
_cell.length_a   1.000
_cell.length_b   1.000
_cell.length_c   1.000
_cell.angle_alpha   90.00
_cell.angle_beta   90.00
_cell.angle_gamma   90.00
#
_symmetry.space_group_name_H-M   'P 1'
#
loop_
_entity.id
_entity.type
_entity.pdbx_description
1 polymer ?
#
loop_
_entity_poly.entity_id
_entity_poly.type
_entity_poly.pdbx_seq_one_letter_code
_entity_poly.pdbx_strand_id
1 'polypeptide(L)'
;MTQQITNQNEKKHNEEANIPCKIQALDPWDLSLKPFLSEPAPLQCTENVDLFYVQENGILVINASVEKANGVKVSDWKCYYSKITRGLGDSNVIFSGKIEFKYTCLVESQLFRITCFNHTAKSVAIVYGMAFFNPYWVANKLDDIDDETEYKPSVILIGIDSLSRSNAIRSLPKSLQ
;
A
#
# COMPACT_ATOMS: atom_id res chain seq x y z
N MET A 1 41.61 56.09 -36.20
CA MET A 1 42.72 55.99 -35.22
C MET A 1 42.24 55.01 -34.16
N THR A 2 42.67 53.76 -34.30
CA THR A 2 42.20 52.60 -33.54
C THR A 2 42.99 52.54 -32.23
N GLN A 3 42.32 52.44 -31.08
CA GLN A 3 42.99 52.04 -29.85
C GLN A 3 42.23 50.90 -29.18
N GLN A 4 43.01 49.87 -28.91
CA GLN A 4 42.66 48.53 -28.48
C GLN A 4 42.37 48.51 -26.97
N ILE A 5 41.40 47.68 -26.59
CA ILE A 5 41.10 47.33 -25.20
C ILE A 5 42.16 46.33 -24.73
N THR A 6 42.93 46.68 -23.71
CA THR A 6 43.91 45.77 -23.08
C THR A 6 43.31 45.17 -21.81
N ASN A 7 43.10 43.85 -21.85
CA ASN A 7 42.74 43.03 -20.70
C ASN A 7 43.91 42.97 -19.70
N GLN A 8 43.73 43.56 -18.52
CA GLN A 8 44.48 43.21 -17.31
C GLN A 8 43.50 43.26 -16.14
N ASN A 9 42.96 42.12 -15.72
CA ASN A 9 42.41 41.88 -14.37
C ASN A 9 41.94 40.41 -14.20
N GLU A 10 42.81 39.43 -14.44
CA GLU A 10 42.50 38.00 -14.24
C GLU A 10 43.36 37.31 -13.17
N LYS A 11 43.94 38.04 -12.21
CA LYS A 11 44.70 37.40 -11.13
C LYS A 11 44.45 38.07 -9.78
N LYS A 12 43.28 37.82 -9.18
CA LYS A 12 43.09 38.03 -7.74
C LYS A 12 41.85 37.36 -7.15
N HIS A 13 41.64 36.07 -7.37
CA HIS A 13 40.72 35.27 -6.54
C HIS A 13 41.20 33.82 -6.54
N ASN A 14 42.07 33.47 -5.60
CA ASN A 14 42.37 32.09 -5.21
C ASN A 14 43.09 32.12 -3.86
N GLU A 15 42.40 32.67 -2.86
CA GLU A 15 42.75 32.47 -1.45
C GLU A 15 41.53 32.84 -0.57
N GLU A 16 40.38 32.24 -0.87
CA GLU A 16 39.29 32.18 0.11
C GLU A 16 39.14 30.73 0.56
N ALA A 17 39.27 30.57 1.87
CA ALA A 17 39.33 29.33 2.57
C ALA A 17 38.22 28.37 2.15
N ASN A 18 38.55 27.08 2.16
CA ASN A 18 37.61 25.98 2.01
C ASN A 18 36.69 25.93 3.24
N ILE A 19 35.76 26.89 3.35
CA ILE A 19 34.79 26.96 4.43
C ILE A 19 33.77 25.85 4.17
N PRO A 20 33.64 24.84 5.06
CA PRO A 20 32.64 23.81 4.88
C PRO A 20 31.25 24.46 4.81
N CYS A 21 30.50 24.14 3.76
CA CYS A 21 29.13 24.60 3.59
C CYS A 21 28.31 24.15 4.81
N LYS A 22 28.01 25.08 5.71
CA LYS A 22 27.23 24.81 6.91
C LYS A 22 25.76 24.84 6.50
N ILE A 23 25.14 23.67 6.39
CA ILE A 23 23.69 23.58 6.24
C ILE A 23 23.09 24.28 7.46
N GLN A 24 22.33 25.34 7.22
CA GLN A 24 21.63 26.03 8.29
C GLN A 24 20.53 25.10 8.79
N ALA A 25 20.39 24.97 10.11
CA ALA A 25 19.28 24.25 10.70
C ALA A 25 18.00 25.04 10.37
N LEU A 26 17.16 24.48 9.51
CA LEU A 26 15.82 25.02 9.27
C LEU A 26 15.00 24.77 10.53
N ASP A 27 14.42 25.83 11.09
CA ASP A 27 13.46 25.71 12.18
C ASP A 27 12.12 25.24 11.58
N PRO A 28 11.62 24.04 11.94
CA PRO A 28 10.33 23.54 11.45
C PRO A 28 9.16 24.46 11.81
N TRP A 29 9.34 25.35 12.79
CA TRP A 29 8.33 26.31 13.26
C TRP A 29 8.59 27.74 12.80
N ASP A 30 9.50 27.94 11.84
CA ASP A 30 9.75 29.25 11.25
C ASP A 30 8.45 29.85 10.68
N LEU A 31 8.16 31.10 11.06
CA LEU A 31 6.97 31.83 10.61
C LEU A 31 6.91 31.99 9.08
N SER A 32 8.06 31.96 8.40
CA SER A 32 8.15 31.99 6.94
C SER A 32 7.71 30.67 6.27
N LEU A 33 7.78 29.54 7.00
CA LEU A 33 7.34 28.22 6.51
C LEU A 33 5.86 27.95 6.82
N LYS A 34 5.30 28.62 7.84
CA LYS A 34 3.91 28.47 8.28
C LYS A 34 2.86 28.60 7.15
N PRO A 35 3.00 29.50 6.15
CA PRO A 35 2.05 29.58 5.03
C PRO A 35 2.05 28.35 4.11
N PHE A 36 3.13 27.56 4.11
CA PHE A 36 3.29 26.37 3.28
C PHE A 36 2.86 25.08 4.01
N LEU A 37 2.62 25.15 5.32
CA LEU A 37 2.07 24.07 6.11
C LEU A 37 0.54 24.15 6.07
N SER A 38 -0.09 23.25 5.34
CA SER A 38 -1.55 23.08 5.36
C SER A 38 -1.91 21.69 5.87
N GLU A 39 -2.86 21.64 6.80
CA GLU A 39 -3.47 20.37 7.16
C GLU A 39 -4.40 19.94 6.03
N PRO A 40 -4.27 18.70 5.54
CA PRO A 40 -5.24 18.18 4.60
C PRO A 40 -6.61 18.13 5.27
N ALA A 41 -7.67 18.39 4.49
CA ALA A 41 -9.02 18.25 4.98
C ALA A 41 -9.25 16.81 5.51
N PRO A 42 -10.03 16.63 6.59
CA PRO A 42 -10.37 15.30 7.08
C PRO A 42 -10.95 14.44 5.96
N LEU A 43 -10.49 13.20 5.87
CA LEU A 43 -11.06 12.21 4.95
C LEU A 43 -12.53 12.01 5.29
N GLN A 44 -13.42 12.35 4.36
CA GLN A 44 -14.84 12.04 4.48
C GLN A 44 -15.08 10.62 3.99
N CYS A 45 -15.17 9.67 4.93
CA CYS A 45 -15.60 8.32 4.61
C CYS A 45 -17.09 8.37 4.25
N THR A 46 -17.44 7.93 3.04
CA THR A 46 -18.84 7.64 2.71
C THR A 46 -19.28 6.42 3.52
N GLU A 47 -20.49 6.46 4.10
CA GLU A 47 -21.14 5.30 4.72
C GLU A 47 -21.58 4.28 3.65
N ASN A 48 -20.68 3.92 2.73
CA ASN A 48 -20.91 2.81 1.82
C ASN A 48 -20.77 1.54 2.64
N VAL A 49 -21.87 1.15 3.26
CA VAL A 49 -21.91 -0.09 4.02
C VAL A 49 -21.97 -1.24 3.01
N ASP A 50 -21.03 -2.16 3.12
CA ASP A 50 -20.96 -3.30 2.22
C ASP A 50 -22.20 -4.20 2.39
N LEU A 51 -22.64 -4.82 1.28
CA LEU A 51 -23.74 -5.79 1.28
C LEU A 51 -23.42 -7.01 2.16
N PHE A 52 -22.15 -7.41 2.21
CA PHE A 52 -21.65 -8.46 3.07
C PHE A 52 -20.66 -7.87 4.06
N TYR A 53 -20.67 -8.36 5.30
CA TYR A 53 -19.67 -7.97 6.29
C TYR A 53 -19.39 -9.12 7.25
N VAL A 54 -18.22 -9.05 7.88
CA VAL A 54 -17.79 -10.03 8.88
C VAL A 54 -18.06 -9.45 10.26
N GLN A 55 -18.79 -10.20 11.09
CA GLN A 55 -19.03 -9.85 12.49
C GLN A 55 -17.78 -10.07 13.35
N GLU A 56 -17.78 -9.53 14.56
CA GLU A 56 -16.67 -9.68 15.52
C GLU A 56 -16.34 -11.14 15.88
N ASN A 57 -17.26 -12.08 15.65
CA ASN A 57 -17.08 -13.52 15.86
C ASN A 57 -16.64 -14.28 14.59
N GLY A 58 -16.29 -13.58 13.50
CA GLY A 58 -15.85 -14.17 12.23
C GLY A 58 -16.97 -14.72 11.35
N ILE A 59 -18.23 -14.51 11.72
CA ILE A 59 -19.37 -14.94 10.91
C ILE A 59 -19.62 -13.90 9.81
N LEU A 60 -19.65 -14.37 8.57
CA LEU A 60 -20.06 -13.61 7.41
C LEU A 60 -21.58 -13.52 7.36
N VAL A 61 -22.10 -12.30 7.23
CA VAL A 61 -23.53 -12.00 7.22
C VAL A 61 -23.87 -11.00 6.12
N ILE A 62 -25.14 -10.95 5.74
CA ILE A 62 -25.69 -9.98 4.79
C ILE A 62 -26.22 -8.77 5.57
N ASN A 63 -25.95 -7.57 5.07
CA ASN A 63 -26.53 -6.34 5.59
C ASN A 63 -27.95 -6.13 5.04
N ALA A 64 -28.95 -6.44 5.86
CA ALA A 64 -30.36 -6.29 5.51
C ALA A 64 -30.78 -4.84 5.19
N SER A 65 -30.11 -3.85 5.78
CA SER A 65 -30.39 -2.43 5.50
C SER A 65 -29.93 -2.05 4.10
N VAL A 66 -28.75 -2.53 3.69
CA VAL A 66 -28.18 -2.32 2.35
C VAL A 66 -28.99 -3.07 1.29
N GLU A 67 -29.42 -4.30 1.61
CA GLU A 67 -30.31 -5.09 0.75
C GLU A 67 -31.62 -4.35 0.47
N LYS A 68 -32.27 -3.82 1.52
CA LYS A 68 -33.51 -3.05 1.41
C LYS A 68 -33.32 -1.72 0.69
N ALA A 69 -32.25 -0.98 0.99
CA ALA A 69 -31.96 0.32 0.39
C ALA A 69 -31.71 0.22 -1.12
N ASN A 70 -31.08 -0.87 -1.57
CA ASN A 70 -30.78 -1.09 -2.98
C ASN A 70 -31.85 -1.91 -3.73
N GLY A 71 -32.93 -2.33 -3.05
CA GLY A 71 -33.98 -3.16 -3.66
C GLY A 71 -33.48 -4.51 -4.16
N VAL A 72 -32.39 -5.01 -3.58
CA VAL A 72 -31.77 -6.30 -3.92
C VAL A 72 -32.43 -7.39 -3.07
N LYS A 73 -32.54 -8.61 -3.61
CA LYS A 73 -32.88 -9.81 -2.84
C LYS A 73 -31.78 -10.84 -3.01
N VAL A 74 -30.89 -10.92 -2.02
CA VAL A 74 -29.75 -11.84 -2.05
C VAL A 74 -30.24 -13.30 -2.01
N SER A 75 -31.44 -13.54 -1.49
CA SER A 75 -32.14 -14.85 -1.57
C SER A 75 -32.27 -15.40 -2.99
N ASP A 76 -32.35 -14.51 -3.97
CA ASP A 76 -32.56 -14.89 -5.37
C ASP A 76 -31.23 -15.20 -6.08
N TRP A 77 -30.11 -15.00 -5.39
CA TRP A 77 -28.77 -15.19 -5.90
C TRP A 77 -28.13 -16.46 -5.33
N LYS A 78 -27.29 -17.10 -6.12
CA LYS A 78 -26.38 -18.13 -5.63
C LYS A 78 -25.02 -17.52 -5.33
N CYS A 79 -24.71 -17.38 -4.05
CA CYS A 79 -23.46 -16.79 -3.58
C CYS A 79 -22.47 -17.86 -3.13
N TYR A 80 -21.20 -17.64 -3.45
CA TYR A 80 -20.10 -18.49 -3.03
C TYR A 80 -19.00 -17.61 -2.45
N TYR A 81 -18.30 -18.11 -1.46
CA TYR A 81 -17.02 -17.55 -1.05
C TYR A 81 -15.87 -18.47 -1.44
N SER A 82 -14.71 -17.86 -1.66
CA SER A 82 -13.45 -18.55 -1.96
C SER A 82 -12.35 -17.90 -1.14
N LYS A 83 -11.53 -18.72 -0.48
CA LYS A 83 -10.36 -18.24 0.27
C LYS A 83 -9.35 -17.69 -0.73
N ILE A 84 -8.72 -16.58 -0.38
CA ILE A 84 -7.64 -15.98 -1.15
C ILE A 84 -6.35 -16.35 -0.44
N THR A 85 -5.45 -16.99 -1.18
CA THR A 85 -4.12 -17.38 -0.72
C THR A 85 -3.08 -16.87 -1.69
N ARG A 86 -1.87 -16.60 -1.20
CA ARG A 86 -0.75 -16.22 -2.06
C ARG A 86 -0.24 -17.46 -2.80
N GLY A 87 -0.02 -17.34 -4.10
CA GLY A 87 0.70 -18.35 -4.87
C GLY A 87 2.20 -18.09 -4.92
N LEU A 88 2.93 -18.89 -5.70
CA LEU A 88 4.36 -18.66 -5.90
C LEU A 88 4.64 -17.28 -6.52
N GLY A 89 5.52 -16.50 -5.90
CA GLY A 89 5.92 -15.16 -6.33
C GLY A 89 5.02 -14.00 -5.84
N ASP A 90 5.31 -12.79 -6.33
CA ASP A 90 4.70 -11.55 -5.81
C ASP A 90 3.34 -11.21 -6.43
N SER A 91 3.05 -11.73 -7.61
CA SER A 91 1.84 -11.37 -8.37
C SER A 91 0.81 -12.49 -8.46
N ASN A 92 1.09 -13.66 -7.86
CA ASN A 92 0.24 -14.83 -8.00
C ASN A 92 -0.76 -14.92 -6.83
N VAL A 93 -2.05 -15.01 -7.18
CA VAL A 93 -3.13 -15.12 -6.21
C VAL A 93 -3.95 -16.37 -6.53
N ILE A 94 -4.05 -17.26 -5.55
CA ILE A 94 -4.77 -18.53 -5.65
C ILE A 94 -6.11 -18.39 -4.94
N PHE A 95 -7.19 -18.66 -5.68
CA PHE A 95 -8.54 -18.77 -5.14
C PHE A 95 -8.85 -20.23 -4.84
N SER A 96 -9.29 -20.53 -3.62
CA SER A 96 -9.75 -21.88 -3.26
C SER A 96 -11.00 -22.29 -4.05
N GLY A 97 -11.39 -23.56 -3.90
CA GLY A 97 -12.70 -24.02 -4.35
C GLY A 97 -13.85 -23.16 -3.82
N LYS A 98 -14.91 -23.03 -4.63
CA LYS A 98 -16.12 -22.26 -4.29
C LYS A 98 -16.89 -22.97 -3.19
N ILE A 99 -17.08 -22.31 -2.05
CA ILE A 99 -17.88 -22.78 -0.94
C ILE A 99 -19.20 -22.02 -0.96
N GLU A 100 -20.32 -22.73 -1.00
CA GLU A 100 -21.65 -22.12 -1.04
C GLU A 100 -21.93 -21.34 0.25
N PHE A 101 -22.37 -20.09 0.10
CA PHE A 101 -22.74 -19.24 1.22
C PHE A 101 -24.18 -19.53 1.65
N LYS A 102 -24.37 -19.95 2.91
CA LYS A 102 -25.68 -20.30 3.48
C LYS A 102 -26.12 -19.30 4.55
N TYR A 103 -26.36 -18.03 4.17
CA TYR A 103 -26.81 -16.90 5.02
C TYR A 103 -25.93 -16.51 6.21
N THR A 104 -25.38 -17.46 6.94
CA THR A 104 -24.40 -17.31 8.00
C THR A 104 -23.35 -18.40 7.83
N CYS A 105 -22.08 -18.02 7.71
CA CYS A 105 -20.98 -18.96 7.69
C CYS A 105 -19.76 -18.40 8.40
N LEU A 106 -19.08 -19.25 9.17
CA LEU A 106 -17.77 -18.92 9.72
C LEU A 106 -16.75 -18.91 8.57
N VAL A 107 -16.02 -17.81 8.41
CA VAL A 107 -15.00 -17.70 7.36
C VAL A 107 -13.63 -18.04 7.92
N GLU A 108 -13.16 -19.24 7.62
CA GLU A 108 -11.84 -19.73 8.07
C GLU A 108 -10.70 -19.28 7.11
N SER A 109 -10.56 -17.97 6.91
CA SER A 109 -9.45 -17.38 6.16
C SER A 109 -9.34 -15.88 6.43
N GLN A 110 -8.11 -15.35 6.39
CA GLN A 110 -7.86 -13.91 6.53
C GLN A 110 -8.38 -13.09 5.35
N LEU A 111 -8.12 -13.53 4.12
CA LEU A 111 -8.68 -12.93 2.91
C LEU A 111 -9.58 -13.92 2.19
N PHE A 112 -10.69 -13.43 1.67
CA PHE A 112 -11.63 -14.22 0.89
C PHE A 112 -12.38 -13.35 -0.12
N ARG A 113 -12.89 -13.97 -1.18
CA ARG A 113 -13.70 -13.34 -2.21
C ARG A 113 -15.10 -13.91 -2.19
N ILE A 114 -16.10 -13.05 -2.18
CA ILE A 114 -17.51 -13.40 -2.39
C ILE A 114 -17.86 -13.17 -3.85
N THR A 115 -18.56 -14.12 -4.46
CA THR A 115 -19.12 -13.97 -5.80
C THR A 115 -20.55 -14.49 -5.81
N CYS A 116 -21.49 -13.64 -6.23
CA CYS A 116 -22.88 -14.01 -6.38
C CYS A 116 -23.29 -14.04 -7.85
N PHE A 117 -24.10 -15.03 -8.17
CA PHE A 117 -24.63 -15.27 -9.50
C PHE A 117 -26.14 -15.15 -9.49
N ASN A 118 -26.68 -14.45 -10.46
CA ASN A 118 -28.11 -14.50 -10.75
C ASN A 118 -28.36 -15.60 -11.80
N HIS A 119 -29.21 -16.55 -11.45
CA HIS A 119 -29.65 -17.60 -12.36
C HIS A 119 -30.94 -17.16 -13.05
N THR A 120 -30.81 -16.55 -14.22
CA THR A 120 -31.95 -16.34 -15.11
C THR A 120 -32.06 -17.54 -16.06
N ALA A 121 -33.26 -17.85 -16.56
CA ALA A 121 -33.51 -18.98 -17.47
C ALA A 121 -32.65 -19.03 -18.76
N LYS A 122 -31.86 -17.99 -19.06
CA LYS A 122 -31.05 -17.86 -20.28
C LYS A 122 -29.55 -17.62 -20.05
N SER A 123 -29.10 -17.29 -18.83
CA SER A 123 -27.68 -17.04 -18.56
C SER A 123 -27.36 -17.00 -17.06
N VAL A 124 -26.10 -17.29 -16.73
CA VAL A 124 -25.52 -17.11 -15.40
C VAL A 124 -24.64 -15.86 -15.45
N ALA A 125 -25.07 -14.79 -14.78
CA ALA A 125 -24.31 -13.53 -14.72
C ALA A 125 -23.79 -13.28 -13.30
N ILE A 126 -22.55 -12.78 -13.19
CA ILE A 126 -22.03 -12.29 -11.91
C ILE A 126 -22.72 -10.97 -11.61
N VAL A 127 -23.42 -10.91 -10.48
CA VAL A 127 -24.13 -9.71 -10.02
C VAL A 127 -23.43 -9.02 -8.87
N TYR A 128 -22.52 -9.72 -8.20
CA TYR A 128 -21.73 -9.20 -7.10
C TYR A 128 -20.39 -9.93 -7.03
N GLY A 129 -19.30 -9.19 -6.79
CA GLY A 129 -17.96 -9.75 -6.70
C GLY A 129 -16.99 -8.83 -5.97
N MET A 130 -16.66 -9.14 -4.72
CA MET A 130 -15.75 -8.33 -3.89
C MET A 130 -14.85 -9.21 -3.04
N ALA A 131 -13.68 -8.67 -2.68
CA ALA A 131 -12.73 -9.28 -1.75
C ALA A 131 -12.87 -8.63 -0.36
N PHE A 132 -12.71 -9.43 0.68
CA PHE A 132 -12.93 -9.07 2.07
C PHE A 132 -11.77 -9.51 2.93
N PHE A 133 -11.54 -8.74 3.98
CA PHE A 133 -10.64 -9.06 5.07
C PHE A 133 -11.46 -9.54 6.28
N ASN A 134 -11.07 -10.65 6.89
CA ASN A 134 -11.67 -11.16 8.11
C ASN A 134 -10.82 -10.72 9.33
N PRO A 135 -11.26 -9.73 10.13
CA PRO A 135 -10.52 -9.26 11.29
C PRO A 135 -10.52 -10.26 12.46
N TYR A 136 -11.49 -11.18 12.52
CA TYR A 136 -11.54 -12.22 13.55
C TYR A 136 -10.56 -13.37 13.28
N TRP A 137 -9.95 -13.42 12.09
CA TRP A 137 -8.97 -14.44 11.79
C TRP A 137 -7.77 -14.32 12.72
N VAL A 138 -7.78 -15.11 13.79
CA VAL A 138 -6.63 -15.32 14.66
C VAL A 138 -5.72 -16.27 13.91
N ALA A 139 -4.67 -15.73 13.29
CA ALA A 139 -3.56 -16.52 12.81
C ALA A 139 -2.90 -17.19 14.05
N ASN A 140 -3.43 -18.33 14.48
CA ASN A 140 -2.86 -19.16 15.54
C ASN A 140 -1.57 -19.87 15.08
N LYS A 141 -1.05 -19.47 13.93
CA LYS A 141 0.22 -19.87 13.43
C LYS A 141 0.90 -18.58 13.00
N LEU A 142 2.09 -18.35 13.53
CA LEU A 142 3.21 -18.09 12.64
C LEU A 142 3.16 -19.26 11.66
N ASP A 143 2.29 -19.17 10.64
CA ASP A 143 2.37 -20.10 9.52
C ASP A 143 3.81 -19.94 9.11
N ASP A 144 4.52 -21.08 9.07
CA ASP A 144 5.89 -21.13 8.60
C ASP A 144 5.96 -20.16 7.43
N ILE A 145 6.96 -19.28 7.43
CA ILE A 145 7.28 -18.52 6.24
C ILE A 145 7.64 -19.61 5.22
N ASP A 146 6.62 -20.17 4.58
CA ASP A 146 6.74 -21.13 3.51
C ASP A 146 7.67 -20.43 2.54
N ASP A 147 8.72 -21.12 2.12
CA ASP A 147 9.73 -20.58 1.20
C ASP A 147 9.01 -19.99 -0.02
N GLU A 148 8.71 -18.69 0.02
CA GLU A 148 7.82 -17.99 -0.92
C GLU A 148 8.40 -18.01 -2.34
N THR A 149 9.69 -18.34 -2.42
CA THR A 149 10.50 -18.48 -3.62
C THR A 149 11.51 -19.61 -3.42
N GLU A 150 11.73 -20.45 -4.44
CA GLU A 150 12.94 -21.32 -4.52
C GLU A 150 14.23 -20.47 -4.39
N TYR A 151 14.13 -19.21 -4.80
CA TYR A 151 15.19 -18.23 -4.65
C TYR A 151 15.25 -17.68 -3.22
N LYS A 152 16.24 -18.10 -2.44
CA LYS A 152 16.56 -17.52 -1.13
C LYS A 152 17.68 -16.48 -1.29
N PRO A 153 17.37 -15.17 -1.37
CA PRO A 153 18.42 -14.17 -1.46
C PRO A 153 19.25 -14.16 -0.18
N SER A 154 20.57 -14.22 -0.31
CA SER A 154 21.47 -13.94 0.82
C SER A 154 21.42 -12.44 1.12
N VAL A 155 20.92 -12.07 2.29
CA VAL A 155 20.81 -10.66 2.71
C VAL A 155 22.00 -10.29 3.58
N ILE A 156 22.68 -9.20 3.23
CA ILE A 156 23.69 -8.57 4.08
C ILE A 156 23.19 -7.16 4.42
N LEU A 157 22.95 -6.91 5.70
CA LEU A 157 22.59 -5.57 6.19
C LEU A 157 23.86 -4.88 6.72
N ILE A 158 24.16 -3.70 6.17
CA ILE A 158 25.29 -2.88 6.59
C ILE A 158 24.75 -1.57 7.16
N GLY A 159 24.89 -1.40 8.48
CA GLY A 159 24.52 -0.16 9.17
C GLY A 159 25.68 0.83 9.20
N ILE A 160 25.43 2.08 8.80
CA ILE A 160 26.38 3.19 8.94
C ILE A 160 25.72 4.25 9.81
N ASP A 161 26.26 4.44 11.01
CA ASP A 161 25.63 5.17 12.13
C ASP A 161 25.27 6.64 11.79
N SER A 162 26.07 7.29 10.95
CA SER A 162 25.70 8.58 10.37
C SER A 162 26.60 8.95 9.20
N LEU A 163 26.02 9.05 8.00
CA LEU A 163 26.72 9.52 6.81
C LEU A 163 25.79 10.41 5.98
N SER A 164 26.19 11.67 5.75
CA SER A 164 25.43 12.54 4.86
C SER A 164 25.54 12.06 3.41
N ARG A 165 24.49 12.25 2.60
CA ARG A 165 24.49 11.87 1.17
C ARG A 165 25.69 12.45 0.41
N SER A 166 26.04 13.71 0.68
CA SER A 166 27.19 14.37 0.05
C SER A 166 28.53 13.75 0.47
N ASN A 167 28.66 13.29 1.72
CA ASN A 167 29.85 12.58 2.17
C ASN A 167 29.91 11.16 1.58
N ALA A 168 28.76 10.49 1.43
CA ALA A 168 28.67 9.20 0.76
C ALA A 168 29.15 9.26 -0.70
N ILE A 169 28.74 10.29 -1.46
CA ILE A 169 29.18 10.50 -2.84
C ILE A 169 30.71 10.66 -2.95
N ARG A 170 31.32 11.34 -1.98
CA ARG A 170 32.77 11.63 -1.99
C ARG A 170 33.61 10.47 -1.45
N SER A 171 33.18 9.85 -0.35
CA SER A 171 33.96 8.86 0.40
C SER A 171 33.62 7.42 0.04
N LEU A 172 32.43 7.16 -0.52
CA LEU A 172 31.97 5.84 -0.97
C LEU A 172 31.55 5.87 -2.46
N PRO A 173 32.45 6.25 -3.39
CA PRO A 173 32.08 6.45 -4.79
C PRO A 173 31.58 5.17 -5.49
N LYS A 174 31.92 3.99 -4.96
CA LYS A 174 31.49 2.69 -5.51
C LYS A 174 30.13 2.23 -5.01
N SER A 175 29.55 2.86 -3.99
CA SER A 175 28.25 2.43 -3.43
C SER A 175 27.05 3.14 -4.05
N LEU A 176 27.26 3.98 -5.08
CA LEU A 176 26.24 4.86 -5.67
C LEU A 176 26.09 4.68 -7.20
N GLN A 177 26.65 3.61 -7.76
CA GLN A 177 26.49 3.22 -9.15
C GLN A 177 25.28 2.30 -9.34
#